data_AF-A0A1B1NT77-F1
#
_entry.id   AF-A0A1B1NT77-F1
#
_cell.length_a   1.000
_cell.length_b   1.000
_cell.length_c   1.000
_cell.angle_alpha   90.00
_cell.angle_beta   90.00
_cell.angle_gamma   90.00
#
_symmetry.space_group_name_H-M   'P 1'
#
loop_
_entity.id
_entity.type
_entity.pdbx_description
1 polymer ?
#
loop_
_entity_poly.entity_id
_entity_poly.type
_entity_poly.pdbx_seq_one_letter_code
_entity_poly.pdbx_strand_id
1 'polypeptide(L)'
;MMKPGLEPVIIHDKEDVEKVLLQMWPENRIPAHEFHEMLTPNDISILKAYTGCGRTYYSINEIAEIIWTRSNYENSEPGFSKN
;
A
#
# COMPACT_ATOMS: atom_id res chain seq x y z
N MET A 1 9.92 -22.73 -4.74
CA MET A 1 9.42 -23.09 -6.09
C MET A 1 8.33 -22.08 -6.44
N MET A 2 8.67 -21.04 -7.23
CA MET A 2 7.71 -20.01 -7.64
C MET A 2 6.78 -20.61 -8.70
N LYS A 3 5.46 -20.34 -8.62
CA LYS A 3 4.49 -20.81 -9.62
C LYS A 3 4.82 -20.17 -10.99
N PRO A 4 4.86 -20.93 -12.09
CA PRO A 4 5.08 -20.36 -13.41
C PRO A 4 3.85 -19.53 -13.83
N GLY A 5 4.08 -18.29 -14.30
CA GLY A 5 3.04 -17.46 -14.94
C GLY A 5 2.66 -16.15 -14.25
N LEU A 6 3.33 -15.75 -13.15
CA LEU A 6 3.22 -14.39 -12.62
C LEU A 6 4.42 -13.59 -13.08
N GLU A 7 4.24 -12.83 -14.16
CA GLU A 7 5.21 -11.81 -14.55
C GLU A 7 5.26 -10.74 -13.45
N PRO A 8 6.45 -10.35 -12.97
CA PRO A 8 6.56 -9.28 -11.99
C PRO A 8 6.02 -7.98 -12.58
N VAL A 9 5.09 -7.34 -11.88
CA VAL A 9 4.61 -6.01 -12.26
C VAL A 9 5.71 -4.99 -11.97
N ILE A 10 6.18 -4.29 -13.00
CA ILE A 10 7.13 -3.19 -12.85
C ILE A 10 6.34 -1.95 -12.42
N ILE A 11 6.70 -1.38 -11.27
CA ILE A 11 6.07 -0.19 -10.70
C ILE A 11 7.01 1.00 -10.93
N HIS A 12 6.56 2.02 -11.66
CA HIS A 12 7.37 3.22 -11.95
C HIS A 12 6.98 4.43 -11.09
N ASP A 13 5.72 4.48 -10.68
CA ASP A 13 5.14 5.57 -9.92
C ASP A 13 4.01 5.07 -8.99
N LYS A 14 3.42 5.99 -8.24
CA LYS A 14 2.26 5.71 -7.38
C LYS A 14 1.04 5.24 -8.18
N GLU A 15 0.83 5.75 -9.39
CA GLU A 15 -0.34 5.43 -10.21
C GLU A 15 -0.30 3.95 -10.65
N ASP A 16 0.88 3.40 -10.88
CA ASP A 16 1.05 1.97 -11.11
C ASP A 16 0.66 1.13 -9.89
N VAL A 17 0.97 1.60 -8.67
CA VAL A 17 0.49 0.95 -7.43
C VAL A 17 -1.03 1.00 -7.35
N GLU A 18 -1.64 2.15 -7.65
CA GLU A 18 -3.10 2.28 -7.66
C GLU A 18 -3.76 1.33 -8.65
N LYS A 19 -3.21 1.20 -9.88
CA LYS A 19 -3.71 0.27 -10.90
C LYS A 19 -3.67 -1.17 -10.41
N VAL A 20 -2.59 -1.60 -9.76
CA VAL A 20 -2.48 -2.96 -9.20
C VAL A 20 -3.53 -3.18 -8.10
N LEU A 21 -3.67 -2.23 -7.19
CA LEU A 21 -4.67 -2.32 -6.11
C LEU A 21 -6.10 -2.34 -6.68
N LEU A 22 -6.39 -1.57 -7.74
CA LEU A 22 -7.69 -1.57 -8.41
C LEU A 22 -7.99 -2.88 -9.15
N GLN A 23 -6.98 -3.58 -9.65
CA GLN A 23 -7.17 -4.92 -10.22
C GLN A 23 -7.60 -5.93 -9.15
N MET A 24 -7.10 -5.77 -7.93
CA MET A 24 -7.46 -6.63 -6.79
C MET A 24 -8.80 -6.23 -6.16
N TRP A 25 -9.06 -4.93 -6.05
CA TRP A 25 -10.28 -4.37 -5.46
C TRP A 25 -10.93 -3.34 -6.39
N PRO A 26 -11.70 -3.78 -7.40
CA PRO A 26 -12.29 -2.90 -8.42
C PRO A 26 -13.31 -1.89 -7.88
N GLU A 27 -13.85 -2.11 -6.68
CA GLU A 27 -14.79 -1.20 -6.02
C GLU A 27 -14.11 0.06 -5.43
N ASN A 28 -12.80 0.22 -5.65
CA ASN A 28 -12.00 1.34 -5.14
C ASN A 28 -12.00 1.44 -3.60
N ARG A 29 -12.17 0.29 -2.93
CA ARG A 29 -12.17 0.15 -1.47
C ARG A 29 -11.50 -1.17 -1.11
N ILE A 30 -10.55 -1.10 -0.18
CA ILE A 30 -9.81 -2.27 0.30
C ILE A 30 -10.40 -2.68 1.64
N PRO A 31 -11.01 -3.87 1.78
CA PRO A 31 -11.44 -4.40 3.07
C PRO A 31 -10.22 -4.60 3.98
N ALA A 32 -10.25 -4.01 5.17
CA ALA A 32 -9.09 -3.99 6.05
C ALA A 32 -8.64 -5.39 6.49
N HIS A 33 -9.59 -6.28 6.74
CA HIS A 33 -9.32 -7.65 7.15
C HIS A 33 -8.56 -8.43 6.06
N GLU A 34 -9.04 -8.39 4.81
CA GLU A 34 -8.37 -9.02 3.66
C GLU A 34 -6.96 -8.48 3.46
N PHE A 35 -6.79 -7.15 3.55
CA PHE A 35 -5.48 -6.55 3.38
C PHE A 35 -4.52 -6.94 4.51
N HIS A 36 -5.01 -7.02 5.75
CA HIS A 36 -4.20 -7.43 6.90
C HIS A 36 -3.74 -8.89 6.80
N GLU A 37 -4.51 -9.77 6.18
CA GLU A 37 -4.09 -11.17 5.94
C GLU A 37 -2.87 -11.29 5.01
N MET A 38 -2.63 -10.26 4.18
CA MET A 38 -1.49 -10.21 3.26
C MET A 38 -0.23 -9.59 3.86
N LEU A 39 -0.31 -9.06 5.08
CA LEU A 39 0.72 -8.24 5.70
C LEU A 39 1.33 -8.92 6.93
N THR A 40 2.58 -8.57 7.24
CA THR A 40 3.18 -8.98 8.51
C THR A 40 2.61 -8.17 9.68
N PRO A 41 2.68 -8.66 10.93
CA PRO A 41 2.26 -7.88 12.09
C PRO A 41 2.95 -6.51 12.22
N ASN A 42 4.20 -6.42 11.76
CA ASN A 42 4.95 -5.16 11.73
C ASN A 42 4.36 -4.20 10.71
N ASP A 43 4.06 -4.67 9.49
CA ASP A 43 3.44 -3.85 8.44
C ASP A 43 2.05 -3.36 8.86
N ILE A 44 1.26 -4.21 9.55
CA ILE A 44 -0.04 -3.83 10.10
C ILE A 44 0.13 -2.71 11.15
N SER A 45 1.15 -2.80 12.00
CA SER A 45 1.41 -1.80 13.04
C SER A 45 1.82 -0.45 12.44
N ILE A 46 2.66 -0.49 11.41
CA ILE A 46 3.02 0.68 10.61
C ILE A 46 1.77 1.27 9.96
N LEU A 47 1.00 0.46 9.24
CA LEU A 47 -0.22 0.91 8.57
C LEU A 47 -1.14 1.65 9.55
N LYS A 48 -1.41 1.04 10.71
CA LYS A 48 -2.21 1.66 11.78
C LYS A 48 -1.64 2.98 12.30
N ALA A 49 -0.31 3.15 12.33
CA ALA A 49 0.31 4.41 12.72
C ALA A 49 0.05 5.53 11.69
N TYR A 50 -0.04 5.20 10.40
CA TYR A 50 -0.37 6.17 9.34
C TYR A 50 -1.88 6.42 9.22
N THR A 51 -2.70 5.38 9.38
CA THR A 51 -4.13 5.43 9.03
C THR A 51 -5.07 5.49 10.22
N GLY A 52 -4.56 5.28 11.44
CA GLY A 52 -5.35 5.01 12.63
C GLY A 52 -5.78 3.55 12.79
N CYS A 53 -6.37 3.22 13.95
CA CYS A 53 -6.82 1.87 14.32
C CYS A 53 -8.30 1.61 14.00
N GLY A 54 -8.69 0.33 13.97
CA GLY A 54 -10.11 -0.08 13.94
C GLY A 54 -10.85 0.18 12.63
N ARG A 55 -10.13 0.33 11.51
CA ARG A 55 -10.74 0.60 10.20
C ARG A 55 -11.33 -0.66 9.59
N THR A 56 -12.51 -0.51 8.98
CA THR A 56 -13.15 -1.58 8.20
C THR A 56 -12.69 -1.57 6.74
N TYR A 57 -12.39 -0.37 6.21
CA TYR A 57 -11.93 -0.18 4.83
C TYR A 57 -10.83 0.87 4.74
N TYR A 58 -9.98 0.72 3.72
CA TYR A 58 -9.06 1.75 3.24
C TYR A 58 -9.46 2.18 1.83
N SER A 59 -9.08 3.40 1.44
CA SER A 59 -9.14 3.81 0.03
C SER A 59 -7.89 3.30 -0.70
N ILE A 60 -8.01 3.05 -2.00
CA ILE A 60 -6.87 2.64 -2.83
C ILE A 60 -5.76 3.70 -2.78
N ASN A 61 -6.13 4.97 -2.94
CA ASN A 61 -5.18 6.08 -2.96
C ASN A 61 -4.38 6.20 -1.65
N GLU A 62 -5.03 6.01 -0.50
CA GLU A 62 -4.38 6.03 0.82
C GLU A 62 -3.34 4.91 0.95
N ILE A 63 -3.69 3.70 0.54
CA ILE A 63 -2.76 2.56 0.58
C ILE A 63 -1.64 2.71 -0.45
N ALA A 64 -1.96 3.18 -1.66
CA ALA A 64 -0.97 3.42 -2.70
C ALA A 64 0.06 4.47 -2.25
N GLU A 65 -0.37 5.55 -1.60
CA GLU A 65 0.54 6.54 -1.02
C GLU A 65 1.48 5.88 -0.01
N ILE A 66 0.96 5.13 0.97
CA ILE A 66 1.79 4.50 2.01
C ILE A 66 2.79 3.51 1.41
N ILE A 67 2.35 2.67 0.46
CA ILE A 67 3.23 1.71 -0.23
C ILE A 67 4.31 2.48 -1.02
N TRP A 68 3.93 3.50 -1.78
CA TRP A 68 4.84 4.26 -2.62
C TRP A 68 5.87 5.03 -1.79
N THR A 69 5.44 5.81 -0.80
CA THR A 69 6.32 6.59 0.08
C THR A 69 7.31 5.69 0.81
N ARG A 70 6.87 4.52 1.32
CA ARG A 70 7.76 3.61 2.04
C ARG A 70 8.75 2.91 1.12
N SER A 71 8.33 2.54 -0.08
CA SER A 71 9.20 1.88 -1.07
C SER A 71 10.23 2.85 -1.64
N ASN A 72 9.94 4.15 -1.63
CA ASN A 72 10.79 5.22 -2.13
C ASN A 72 11.32 6.14 -1.02
N TYR A 73 11.37 5.67 0.22
CA TYR A 73 11.74 6.50 1.37
C TYR A 73 13.14 7.13 1.22
N GLU A 74 14.09 6.44 0.56
CA GLU A 74 15.43 6.98 0.30
C GLU A 74 15.47 8.00 -0.86
N ASN A 75 14.48 7.97 -1.76
CA ASN A 75 14.30 8.96 -2.84
C ASN A 75 13.42 10.14 -2.40
N SER A 76 12.75 10.01 -1.26
CA SER A 76 11.97 11.05 -0.64
C SER A 76 12.94 11.89 0.18
N GLU A 77 13.40 13.03 -0.34
CA GLU A 77 14.14 13.99 0.49
C GLU A 77 13.36 14.23 1.80
N PRO A 78 14.03 14.40 2.96
CA PRO A 78 13.37 14.63 4.23
C PRO A 78 12.77 16.04 4.24
N GLY A 79 11.65 16.21 3.54
CA GLY A 79 10.74 17.33 3.66
C GLY A 79 9.89 17.19 4.92
N PHE A 80 10.55 17.17 6.09
CA PHE A 80 9.88 17.61 7.30
C PHE A 80 9.51 19.08 7.09
N SER A 81 8.31 19.31 6.57
CA SER A 81 7.68 20.62 6.66
C SER A 81 7.44 20.87 8.15
N LYS A 82 8.34 21.65 8.75
CA LYS A 82 8.16 22.22 10.07
C LYS A 82 6.96 23.15 10.00
N ASN A 83 5.85 22.72 10.59
CA ASN A 83 4.85 23.62 11.15
C ASN A 83 4.99 23.58 12.68
#